data_AF-A0A8C5FNQ5-F1
#
_entry.id   AF-A0A8C5FNQ5-F1
#
_cell.length_a   1.000
_cell.length_b   1.000
_cell.length_c   1.000
_cell.angle_alpha   90.00
_cell.angle_beta   90.00
_cell.angle_gamma   90.00
#
_symmetry.space_group_name_H-M   'P 1'
#
loop_
_entity.id
_entity.type
_entity.pdbx_description
1 polymer ?
#
loop_
_entity_poly.entity_id
_entity_poly.type
_entity_poly.pdbx_seq_one_letter_code
_entity_poly.pdbx_strand_id
1 'polypeptide(L)'
;MKLTQVSPFLDLFSRVTPNNYFCSNVRPIHSNSGPALSLNPTLTIKWSSFKFHRIFKHPQSLKPFIPGMLNSRLTAIALFHSYVLLHASRKTFSNVKVSISAQWTPSVQNESLPEHRLFADEEEATLFLGALDTIFLFSYAIGLYVSGVIGDRMNLRYVLCFGLCGSATVEFVFGTLTEWLHLYNVYLYCGLWVLNGLLQSAVWPCVVAIMGNWFGKSGRGFVFGLWSACASAGNILGAFLASSVLKYGYEYAFLVTSVVQFAGGVVVFFGLLTSPKEVGKKLLNATKIESDSESQRPLMSDEEEDEGCDGGYYSVEQSEGPQEELPQPISFLQAFLLPGVLPYSLAYACLKLVNYSFFFWLPFYLSSNYGWKEAQADRLSIWYDVGGIVGGTVQGLVSDFLGKRAPVLAVSLLLAMGALVGYSHSPADQVVNAALLALTGFFIGGPSNMISSAISADLGRQDALRGSQEALATVTGIVDGTGSIGAAGGQYLVSMIESRLGWMYVFYFFIVMTGGSILFIAPLIYRETRSMWRDRQGLHQQL
;
A
#
# COMPACT_ATOMS: atom_id res chain seq x y z
N MET A 1 -27.70 18.02 -0.59
CA MET A 1 -28.30 17.98 0.76
C MET A 1 -27.30 17.29 1.69
N LYS A 2 -26.79 18.02 2.71
CA LYS A 2 -25.81 17.65 3.74
C LYS A 2 -24.46 17.04 3.29
N LEU A 3 -23.49 17.91 3.02
CA LEU A 3 -22.05 17.68 3.15
C LEU A 3 -21.70 17.49 4.64
N THR A 4 -21.37 16.27 5.05
CA THR A 4 -20.57 15.94 6.25
C THR A 4 -20.58 14.42 6.38
N GLN A 5 -19.50 13.73 6.00
CA GLN A 5 -19.06 12.41 6.51
C GLN A 5 -17.81 11.94 5.72
N VAL A 6 -16.68 12.63 5.90
CA VAL A 6 -15.34 12.08 5.62
C VAL A 6 -14.43 12.51 6.77
N SER A 7 -14.72 12.03 7.98
CA SER A 7 -13.89 12.31 9.17
C SER A 7 -14.02 11.27 10.30
N PRO A 8 -13.88 9.95 10.06
CA PRO A 8 -13.51 9.04 11.16
C PRO A 8 -12.05 8.54 11.08
N PHE A 9 -11.41 8.59 9.91
CA PHE A 9 -10.08 7.99 9.71
C PHE A 9 -8.91 8.84 10.25
N LEU A 10 -9.06 10.17 10.27
CA LEU A 10 -8.06 11.08 10.85
C LEU A 10 -8.04 11.02 12.39
N ASP A 11 -9.18 10.70 13.01
CA ASP A 11 -9.33 10.71 14.46
C ASP A 11 -8.70 9.48 15.15
N LEU A 12 -8.46 8.40 14.40
CA LEU A 12 -7.75 7.23 14.90
C LEU A 12 -6.23 7.45 14.95
N PHE A 13 -5.69 8.33 14.10
CA PHE A 13 -4.27 8.72 14.12
C PHE A 13 -3.97 9.90 15.06
N SER A 14 -4.98 10.74 15.37
CA SER A 14 -4.81 11.90 16.27
C SER A 14 -4.91 11.57 17.76
N ARG A 15 -5.58 10.47 18.14
CA ARG A 15 -5.91 10.16 19.55
C ARG A 15 -4.91 9.26 20.29
N VAL A 16 -3.66 9.21 19.87
CA VAL A 16 -2.58 8.57 20.65
C VAL A 16 -1.48 9.61 20.92
N THR A 17 -1.74 10.47 21.91
CA THR A 17 -0.70 11.26 22.59
C THR A 17 -0.94 11.30 24.10
N PRO A 18 0.14 11.32 24.92
CA PRO A 18 0.08 11.12 26.36
C PRO A 18 -0.16 12.41 27.15
N ASN A 19 -0.71 12.22 28.35
CA ASN A 19 -0.97 13.17 29.43
C ASN A 19 0.03 14.34 29.54
N ASN A 20 -0.51 15.57 29.54
CA ASN A 20 0.14 16.75 30.11
C ASN A 20 -0.03 16.74 31.64
N TYR A 21 1.05 16.45 32.38
CA TYR A 21 1.16 16.84 33.79
C TYR A 21 1.72 18.27 33.85
N PHE A 22 0.84 19.25 34.10
CA PHE A 22 1.26 20.56 34.60
C PHE A 22 1.45 20.44 36.12
N CYS A 23 2.69 20.57 36.58
CA CYS A 23 3.02 20.74 37.98
C CYS A 23 3.02 22.24 38.29
N SER A 24 2.11 22.70 39.15
CA SER A 24 2.28 23.99 39.83
C SER A 24 1.68 23.93 41.25
N ASN A 25 2.59 23.96 42.22
CA ASN A 25 2.52 24.53 43.57
C ASN A 25 1.29 24.29 44.49
N VAL A 26 1.51 23.38 45.45
CA VAL A 26 1.26 23.45 46.91
C VAL A 26 0.38 24.60 47.44
N ARG A 27 -0.78 24.23 48.04
CA ARG A 27 -1.10 24.43 49.48
C ARG A 27 -2.41 23.70 49.89
N PRO A 28 -2.52 23.16 51.12
CA PRO A 28 -3.70 22.40 51.59
C PRO A 28 -4.63 23.26 52.44
N ILE A 29 -5.96 23.08 52.33
CA ILE A 29 -6.93 23.56 53.32
C ILE A 29 -8.02 22.49 53.54
N HIS A 30 -8.36 22.35 54.82
CA HIS A 30 -9.18 21.38 55.53
C HIS A 30 -10.70 21.32 55.20
N SER A 31 -11.24 20.14 55.55
CA SER A 31 -12.47 19.87 56.34
C SER A 31 -13.80 19.48 55.67
N ASN A 32 -14.33 18.37 56.21
CA ASN A 32 -15.73 18.06 56.54
C ASN A 32 -16.73 17.89 55.38
N SER A 33 -17.69 16.96 55.36
CA SER A 33 -18.19 15.96 56.32
C SER A 33 -19.38 15.23 55.66
N GLY A 34 -19.57 13.93 55.90
CA GLY A 34 -20.90 13.31 55.91
C GLY A 34 -21.08 12.05 55.02
N PRO A 35 -21.81 11.00 55.48
CA PRO A 35 -21.55 9.61 55.06
C PRO A 35 -22.73 8.88 54.37
N ALA A 36 -22.41 7.67 53.90
CA ALA A 36 -23.26 6.49 53.70
C ALA A 36 -24.20 6.44 52.46
N LEU A 37 -23.95 5.49 51.55
CA LEU A 37 -24.53 4.15 51.67
C LEU A 37 -23.89 3.16 50.69
N SER A 38 -23.52 2.01 51.26
CA SER A 38 -22.89 0.86 50.63
C SER A 38 -23.92 -0.02 49.92
N LEU A 39 -23.62 -0.42 48.68
CA LEU A 39 -24.01 -1.70 48.10
C LEU A 39 -22.88 -2.15 47.16
N ASN A 40 -22.25 -3.27 47.50
CA ASN A 40 -21.21 -3.99 46.78
C ASN A 40 -21.53 -5.49 46.95
N PRO A 41 -20.92 -6.44 46.23
CA PRO A 41 -20.22 -6.38 44.94
C PRO A 41 -20.58 -7.58 44.03
N THR A 42 -20.28 -7.53 42.72
CA THR A 42 -19.69 -8.72 42.04
C THR A 42 -19.04 -8.37 40.69
N LEU A 43 -17.76 -8.74 40.59
CA LEU A 43 -16.91 -8.93 39.40
C LEU A 43 -16.63 -7.73 38.47
N THR A 44 -15.60 -6.96 38.81
CA THR A 44 -14.73 -6.32 37.82
C THR A 44 -13.31 -6.88 37.99
N ILE A 45 -12.83 -7.59 36.98
CA ILE A 45 -11.50 -8.18 36.94
C ILE A 45 -10.47 -7.06 36.73
N LYS A 46 -9.54 -6.93 37.70
CA LYS A 46 -8.39 -6.03 37.69
C LYS A 46 -7.42 -6.40 36.56
N TRP A 47 -7.20 -5.49 35.62
CA TRP A 47 -5.99 -5.42 34.82
C TRP A 47 -5.02 -4.42 35.45
N SER A 48 -4.22 -4.87 36.42
CA SER A 48 -3.12 -4.06 36.93
C SER A 48 -1.97 -4.95 37.42
N SER A 49 -1.04 -5.27 36.52
CA SER A 49 0.39 -5.46 36.80
C SER A 49 1.14 -5.89 35.53
N PHE A 50 1.58 -4.92 34.72
CA PHE A 50 2.76 -5.10 33.88
C PHE A 50 3.73 -3.95 34.19
N LYS A 51 4.87 -4.32 34.79
CA LYS A 51 5.93 -3.41 35.22
C LYS A 51 6.59 -2.74 34.01
N PHE A 52 6.32 -1.46 33.81
CA PHE A 52 6.95 -0.61 32.78
C PHE A 52 7.88 0.44 33.42
N HIS A 53 8.78 0.03 34.33
CA HIS A 53 9.54 0.99 35.14
C HIS A 53 11.05 0.75 35.25
N ARG A 54 11.70 0.21 34.21
CA ARG A 54 13.15 -0.03 34.26
C ARG A 54 13.94 0.34 32.99
N ILE A 55 13.53 1.38 32.27
CA ILE A 55 14.23 1.82 31.03
C ILE A 55 14.69 3.29 31.04
N PHE A 56 14.36 4.12 32.05
CA PHE A 56 14.77 5.52 32.05
C PHE A 56 15.61 5.90 33.27
N LYS A 57 16.90 5.58 33.20
CA LYS A 57 17.97 6.25 33.95
C LYS A 57 19.07 6.63 32.96
N HIS A 58 18.92 7.76 32.26
CA HIS A 58 20.00 8.63 31.75
C HIS A 58 19.35 9.82 30.99
N PRO A 59 19.37 11.06 31.52
CA PRO A 59 18.61 12.19 30.94
C PRO A 59 19.25 12.90 29.73
N GLN A 60 20.28 12.34 29.08
CA GLN A 60 21.05 13.05 28.04
C GLN A 60 20.86 12.53 26.60
N SER A 61 20.06 11.48 26.37
CA SER A 61 19.88 10.87 25.03
C SER A 61 18.59 11.22 24.28
N LEU A 62 17.72 12.09 24.83
CA LEU A 62 16.36 12.29 24.28
C LEU A 62 16.22 13.35 23.16
N LYS A 63 17.23 14.18 22.90
CA LYS A 63 17.10 15.29 21.93
C LYS A 63 17.05 14.91 20.44
N PRO A 64 17.71 13.84 19.93
CA PRO A 64 17.61 13.47 18.51
C PRO A 64 16.41 12.55 18.17
N PHE A 65 15.60 12.12 19.15
CA PHE A 65 14.57 11.09 18.93
C PHE A 65 13.23 11.64 18.41
N ILE A 66 12.90 12.90 18.71
CA ILE A 66 11.62 13.54 18.37
C ILE A 66 11.49 13.90 16.88
N PRO A 67 12.53 14.44 16.19
CA PRO A 67 12.43 14.79 14.77
C PRO A 67 12.24 13.56 13.87
N GLY A 68 12.88 12.43 14.21
CA GLY A 68 12.77 11.19 13.43
C GLY A 68 11.36 10.60 13.42
N MET A 69 10.64 10.67 14.54
CA MET A 69 9.27 10.15 14.63
C MET A 69 8.24 11.04 13.92
N LEU A 70 8.46 12.36 13.90
CA LEU A 70 7.60 13.27 13.13
C LEU A 70 7.80 13.05 11.63
N ASN A 71 9.05 12.93 11.18
CA ASN A 71 9.39 12.71 9.78
C ASN A 71 8.89 11.36 9.27
N SER A 72 8.91 10.31 10.09
CA SER A 72 8.37 8.99 9.72
C SER A 72 6.86 9.04 9.48
N ARG A 73 6.13 9.75 10.35
CA ARG A 73 4.68 9.95 10.22
C ARG A 73 4.32 10.78 9.00
N LEU A 74 5.01 11.91 8.79
CA LEU A 74 4.79 12.77 7.62
C LEU A 74 5.06 12.02 6.31
N THR A 75 6.14 11.24 6.27
CA THR A 75 6.47 10.39 5.12
C THR A 75 5.37 9.35 4.87
N ALA A 76 4.93 8.64 5.91
CA ALA A 76 3.87 7.64 5.77
C ALA A 76 2.55 8.25 5.26
N ILE A 77 2.19 9.44 5.75
CA ILE A 77 1.01 10.19 5.33
C ILE A 77 1.14 10.64 3.86
N ALA A 78 2.29 11.20 3.47
CA ALA A 78 2.54 11.63 2.09
C ALA A 78 2.45 10.45 1.12
N LEU A 79 3.06 9.32 1.48
CA LEU A 79 3.00 8.09 0.70
C LEU A 79 1.57 7.53 0.61
N PHE A 80 0.82 7.53 1.74
CA PHE A 80 -0.57 7.11 1.77
C PHE A 80 -1.42 7.91 0.79
N HIS A 81 -1.34 9.24 0.84
CA HIS A 81 -2.11 10.11 -0.05
C HIS A 81 -1.68 9.93 -1.52
N SER A 82 -0.37 9.88 -1.79
CA SER A 82 0.11 9.69 -3.17
C SER A 82 -0.41 8.38 -3.79
N TYR A 83 -0.51 7.31 -3.00
CA TYR A 83 -1.02 6.03 -3.47
C TYR A 83 -2.55 5.98 -3.57
N VAL A 84 -3.28 6.70 -2.70
CA VAL A 84 -4.72 6.96 -2.86
C VAL A 84 -5.00 7.64 -4.20
N LEU A 85 -4.21 8.66 -4.55
CA LEU A 85 -4.38 9.39 -5.81
C LEU A 85 -4.08 8.51 -7.04
N LEU A 86 -3.05 7.68 -6.96
CA LEU A 86 -2.74 6.70 -8.01
C LEU A 86 -3.87 5.69 -8.23
N HIS A 87 -4.45 5.15 -7.15
CA HIS A 87 -5.58 4.21 -7.29
C HIS A 87 -6.86 4.89 -7.75
N ALA A 88 -7.08 6.15 -7.35
CA ALA A 88 -8.19 6.94 -7.84
C ALA A 88 -8.12 7.16 -9.37
N SER A 89 -6.93 7.43 -9.91
CA SER A 89 -6.74 7.55 -11.35
C SER A 89 -6.96 6.22 -12.07
N ARG A 90 -6.38 5.12 -11.56
CA ARG A 90 -6.55 3.77 -12.11
C ARG A 90 -8.01 3.35 -12.18
N LYS A 91 -8.80 3.69 -11.15
CA LYS A 91 -10.24 3.39 -11.12
C LYS A 91 -11.04 4.21 -12.13
N THR A 92 -10.54 5.37 -12.55
CA THR A 92 -11.22 6.26 -13.51
C THR A 92 -11.59 5.51 -14.79
N PHE A 93 -10.64 4.78 -15.39
CA PHE A 93 -10.88 4.02 -16.61
C PHE A 93 -12.06 3.05 -16.46
N SER A 94 -12.10 2.26 -15.38
CA SER A 94 -13.20 1.32 -15.12
C SER A 94 -14.56 1.99 -14.99
N ASN A 95 -14.62 3.20 -14.40
CA ASN A 95 -15.87 3.90 -14.14
C ASN A 95 -16.46 4.58 -15.38
N VAL A 96 -15.65 4.84 -16.40
CA VAL A 96 -16.08 5.58 -17.60
C VAL A 96 -16.15 4.72 -18.86
N LYS A 97 -15.93 3.40 -18.75
CA LYS A 97 -15.98 2.46 -19.90
C LYS A 97 -17.26 2.57 -20.70
N VAL A 98 -18.40 2.67 -20.03
CA VAL A 98 -19.71 2.79 -20.69
C VAL A 98 -19.78 4.07 -21.51
N SER A 99 -19.34 5.19 -20.93
CA SER A 99 -19.31 6.49 -21.63
C SER A 99 -18.32 6.50 -22.79
N ILE A 100 -17.15 5.90 -22.64
CA ILE A 100 -16.17 5.74 -23.72
C ILE A 100 -16.76 4.89 -24.86
N SER A 101 -17.38 3.75 -24.53
CA SER A 101 -17.99 2.85 -25.51
C SER A 101 -19.07 3.55 -26.33
N ALA A 102 -19.95 4.32 -25.66
CA ALA A 102 -20.98 5.11 -26.33
C ALA A 102 -20.42 6.22 -27.25
N GLN A 103 -19.23 6.76 -26.93
CA GLN A 103 -18.59 7.81 -27.72
C GLN A 103 -17.81 7.24 -28.91
N TRP A 104 -17.21 6.06 -28.75
CA TRP A 104 -16.43 5.39 -29.80
C TRP A 104 -17.29 4.68 -30.86
N THR A 105 -18.61 4.63 -30.69
CA THR A 105 -19.55 3.89 -31.54
C THR A 105 -20.65 4.78 -32.13
N PRO A 106 -21.26 4.44 -33.28
CA PRO A 106 -22.31 5.24 -33.91
C PRO A 106 -23.65 5.17 -33.16
N SER A 107 -24.30 6.32 -32.95
CA SER A 107 -25.66 6.39 -32.40
C SER A 107 -26.70 6.13 -33.49
N VAL A 108 -27.64 5.21 -33.26
CA VAL A 108 -28.71 4.75 -34.19
C VAL A 108 -29.59 5.88 -34.77
N GLN A 109 -29.49 7.12 -34.29
CA GLN A 109 -30.43 8.20 -34.62
C GLN A 109 -29.98 9.25 -35.65
N ASN A 110 -28.74 9.22 -36.18
CA ASN A 110 -28.34 10.20 -37.22
C ASN A 110 -27.37 9.60 -38.23
N GLU A 111 -27.89 9.22 -39.41
CA GLU A 111 -27.11 8.66 -40.54
C GLU A 111 -26.29 9.70 -41.34
N SER A 112 -26.23 10.97 -40.93
CA SER A 112 -25.80 12.04 -41.85
C SER A 112 -24.40 12.62 -41.68
N LEU A 113 -23.53 12.11 -40.79
CA LEU A 113 -22.12 12.56 -40.70
C LEU A 113 -21.15 11.42 -40.31
N PRO A 114 -20.28 10.96 -41.22
CA PRO A 114 -19.21 10.02 -40.90
C PRO A 114 -17.95 10.79 -40.53
N GLU A 115 -17.81 11.23 -39.30
CA GLU A 115 -16.55 11.87 -38.85
C GLU A 115 -16.03 11.18 -37.57
N HIS A 116 -15.04 10.33 -37.79
CA HIS A 116 -14.07 9.79 -36.82
C HIS A 116 -14.62 9.06 -35.58
N ARG A 117 -15.20 7.85 -35.77
CA ARG A 117 -15.48 6.91 -34.66
C ARG A 117 -14.63 5.63 -34.80
N LEU A 118 -14.26 5.03 -33.67
CA LEU A 118 -13.25 3.97 -33.60
C LEU A 118 -13.79 2.58 -33.96
N PHE A 119 -15.06 2.30 -33.63
CA PHE A 119 -15.68 0.98 -33.79
C PHE A 119 -17.06 1.04 -34.45
N ALA A 120 -17.47 -0.06 -35.06
CA ALA A 120 -18.75 -0.18 -35.75
C ALA A 120 -19.92 -0.44 -34.78
N ASP A 121 -19.66 -1.16 -33.69
CA ASP A 121 -20.66 -1.56 -32.70
C ASP A 121 -20.16 -1.44 -31.25
N GLU A 122 -21.10 -1.45 -30.30
CA GLU A 122 -20.84 -1.36 -28.85
C GLU A 122 -20.15 -2.61 -28.30
N GLU A 123 -20.32 -3.75 -28.98
CA GLU A 123 -19.70 -5.01 -28.59
C GLU A 123 -18.18 -4.99 -28.85
N GLU A 124 -17.74 -4.56 -30.04
CA GLU A 124 -16.33 -4.43 -30.40
C GLU A 124 -15.62 -3.40 -29.52
N ALA A 125 -16.28 -2.27 -29.22
CA ALA A 125 -15.75 -1.27 -28.29
C ALA A 125 -15.58 -1.82 -26.87
N THR A 126 -16.56 -2.57 -26.37
CA THR A 126 -16.50 -3.20 -25.03
C THR A 126 -15.41 -4.26 -24.96
N LEU A 127 -15.26 -5.09 -26.00
CA LEU A 127 -14.19 -6.08 -26.10
C LEU A 127 -12.81 -5.40 -26.10
N PHE A 128 -12.65 -4.30 -26.84
CA PHE A 128 -11.40 -3.55 -26.86
C PHE A 128 -11.06 -2.91 -25.51
N LEU A 129 -12.06 -2.35 -24.80
CA LEU A 129 -11.86 -1.82 -23.45
C LEU A 129 -11.40 -2.90 -22.46
N GLY A 130 -11.91 -4.13 -22.58
CA GLY A 130 -11.43 -5.28 -21.81
C GLY A 130 -10.01 -5.72 -22.21
N ALA A 131 -9.67 -5.64 -23.50
CA ALA A 131 -8.30 -5.88 -23.97
C ALA A 131 -7.32 -4.86 -23.40
N LEU A 132 -7.71 -3.58 -23.28
CA LEU A 132 -6.91 -2.55 -22.63
C LEU A 132 -6.60 -2.90 -21.16
N ASP A 133 -7.57 -3.34 -20.35
CA ASP A 133 -7.27 -3.77 -18.96
C ASP A 133 -6.22 -4.88 -18.90
N THR A 134 -6.30 -5.83 -19.84
CA THR A 134 -5.34 -6.94 -19.93
C THR A 134 -3.95 -6.44 -20.31
N ILE A 135 -3.87 -5.55 -21.31
CA ILE A 135 -2.62 -4.90 -21.73
C ILE A 135 -1.99 -4.12 -20.58
N PHE A 136 -2.80 -3.36 -19.83
CA PHE A 136 -2.35 -2.62 -18.65
C PHE A 136 -1.80 -3.55 -17.57
N LEU A 137 -2.55 -4.58 -17.18
CA LEU A 137 -2.12 -5.49 -16.12
C LEU A 137 -0.85 -6.26 -16.50
N PHE A 138 -0.71 -6.67 -17.76
CA PHE A 138 0.47 -7.37 -18.24
C PHE A 138 1.71 -6.45 -18.29
N SER A 139 1.56 -5.25 -18.85
CA SER A 139 2.65 -4.25 -18.85
C SER A 139 3.04 -3.80 -17.44
N TYR A 140 2.06 -3.63 -16.55
CA TYR A 140 2.28 -3.37 -15.13
C TYR A 140 3.06 -4.51 -14.45
N ALA A 141 2.73 -5.77 -14.74
CA ALA A 141 3.44 -6.93 -14.21
C ALA A 141 4.91 -6.97 -14.64
N ILE A 142 5.19 -6.74 -15.93
CA ILE A 142 6.58 -6.65 -16.44
C ILE A 142 7.30 -5.48 -15.78
N GLY A 143 6.65 -4.34 -15.71
CA GLY A 143 7.18 -3.14 -15.09
C GLY A 143 7.56 -3.34 -13.63
N LEU A 144 6.81 -4.14 -12.85
CA LEU A 144 7.10 -4.42 -11.45
C LEU A 144 8.42 -5.15 -11.24
N TYR A 145 8.75 -6.12 -12.09
CA TYR A 145 10.04 -6.81 -12.02
C TYR A 145 11.20 -5.86 -12.30
N VAL A 146 11.05 -5.00 -13.32
CA VAL A 146 12.09 -4.05 -13.72
C VAL A 146 12.24 -2.93 -12.68
N SER A 147 11.12 -2.33 -12.28
CA SER A 147 11.10 -1.20 -11.35
C SER A 147 11.50 -1.57 -9.93
N GLY A 148 11.28 -2.82 -9.50
CA GLY A 148 11.83 -3.32 -8.24
C GLY A 148 13.36 -3.26 -8.21
N VAL A 149 14.02 -3.71 -9.29
CA VAL A 149 15.49 -3.65 -9.41
C VAL A 149 15.98 -2.21 -9.51
N ILE A 150 15.27 -1.36 -10.25
CA ILE A 150 15.59 0.07 -10.36
C ILE A 150 15.45 0.76 -8.99
N GLY A 151 14.41 0.43 -8.22
CA GLY A 151 14.11 1.03 -6.92
C GLY A 151 15.21 0.81 -5.88
N ASP A 152 15.88 -0.34 -5.89
CA ASP A 152 17.01 -0.60 -4.99
C ASP A 152 18.33 0.04 -5.46
N ARG A 153 18.44 0.45 -6.73
CA ARG A 153 19.66 1.02 -7.34
C ARG A 153 19.63 2.53 -7.50
N MET A 154 18.45 3.12 -7.61
CA MET A 154 18.24 4.55 -7.80
C MET A 154 17.65 5.18 -6.54
N ASN A 155 17.65 6.52 -6.48
CA ASN A 155 16.96 7.20 -5.40
C ASN A 155 15.44 6.99 -5.52
N LEU A 156 14.85 6.33 -4.51
CA LEU A 156 13.43 5.96 -4.44
C LEU A 156 12.49 7.16 -4.67
N ARG A 157 12.86 8.38 -4.25
CA ARG A 157 12.06 9.60 -4.46
C ARG A 157 11.91 9.91 -5.95
N TYR A 158 12.99 9.86 -6.73
CA TYR A 158 12.93 10.18 -8.16
C TYR A 158 12.15 9.12 -8.94
N VAL A 159 12.35 7.84 -8.63
CA VAL A 159 11.61 6.74 -9.26
C VAL A 159 10.11 6.85 -8.96
N LEU A 160 9.75 7.12 -7.70
CA LEU A 160 8.36 7.31 -7.29
C LEU A 160 7.70 8.51 -7.99
N CYS A 161 8.39 9.66 -8.06
CA CYS A 161 7.85 10.86 -8.71
C CYS A 161 7.70 10.67 -10.21
N PHE A 162 8.68 10.03 -10.86
CA PHE A 162 8.61 9.70 -12.28
C PHE A 162 7.42 8.79 -12.58
N GLY A 163 7.18 7.77 -11.74
CA GLY A 163 6.01 6.90 -11.84
C GLY A 163 4.70 7.67 -11.70
N LEU A 164 4.54 8.48 -10.65
CA LEU A 164 3.31 9.24 -10.38
C LEU A 164 3.02 10.32 -11.45
N CYS A 165 3.98 11.20 -11.74
CA CYS A 165 3.80 12.28 -12.71
C CYS A 165 3.73 11.77 -14.15
N GLY A 166 4.54 10.75 -14.48
CA GLY A 166 4.56 10.15 -15.80
C GLY A 166 3.24 9.45 -16.13
N SER A 167 2.75 8.59 -15.24
CA SER A 167 1.46 7.91 -15.45
C SER A 167 0.28 8.89 -15.52
N ALA A 168 0.28 9.94 -14.68
CA ALA A 168 -0.74 10.98 -14.75
C ALA A 168 -0.75 11.70 -16.11
N THR A 169 0.44 11.98 -16.65
CA THR A 169 0.57 12.61 -17.97
C THR A 169 0.02 11.71 -19.06
N VAL A 170 0.31 10.41 -19.01
CA VAL A 170 -0.19 9.44 -19.99
C VAL A 170 -1.71 9.28 -19.90
N GLU A 171 -2.28 9.27 -18.69
CA GLU A 171 -3.74 9.21 -18.49
C GLU A 171 -4.45 10.47 -18.99
N PHE A 172 -3.88 11.65 -18.75
CA PHE A 172 -4.36 12.90 -19.33
C PHE A 172 -4.35 12.84 -20.88
N VAL A 173 -3.26 12.34 -21.46
CA VAL A 173 -3.16 12.17 -22.92
C VAL A 173 -4.21 11.17 -23.43
N PHE A 174 -4.34 10.02 -22.77
CA PHE A 174 -5.24 8.94 -23.15
C PHE A 174 -6.72 9.32 -23.09
N GLY A 175 -7.14 10.03 -22.05
CA GLY A 175 -8.55 10.29 -21.81
C GLY A 175 -9.01 11.68 -22.23
N THR A 176 -8.15 12.69 -22.04
CA THR A 176 -8.55 14.09 -22.26
C THR A 176 -8.05 14.62 -23.60
N LEU A 177 -6.75 14.46 -23.89
CA LEU A 177 -6.16 15.08 -25.07
C LEU A 177 -6.61 14.42 -26.38
N THR A 178 -6.67 13.08 -26.41
CA THR A 178 -7.20 12.30 -27.54
C THR A 178 -8.63 12.71 -27.88
N GLU A 179 -9.47 12.91 -26.86
CA GLU A 179 -10.86 13.35 -27.03
C GLU A 179 -10.91 14.78 -27.57
N TRP A 180 -10.21 15.73 -26.95
CA TRP A 180 -10.22 17.14 -27.39
C TRP A 180 -9.65 17.35 -28.80
N LEU A 181 -8.71 16.52 -29.23
CA LEU A 181 -8.12 16.57 -30.57
C LEU A 181 -8.81 15.62 -31.57
N HIS A 182 -9.83 14.88 -31.14
CA HIS A 182 -10.53 13.85 -31.92
C HIS A 182 -9.57 12.83 -32.59
N LEU A 183 -8.54 12.42 -31.85
CA LEU A 183 -7.53 11.45 -32.29
C LEU A 183 -7.92 10.03 -31.88
N TYR A 184 -8.62 9.35 -32.78
CA TYR A 184 -9.10 7.98 -32.55
C TYR A 184 -8.22 6.98 -33.30
N ASN A 185 -7.29 6.33 -32.58
CA ASN A 185 -6.44 5.26 -33.14
C ASN A 185 -6.20 4.14 -32.13
N VAL A 186 -6.60 2.92 -32.49
CA VAL A 186 -6.48 1.71 -31.67
C VAL A 186 -5.04 1.48 -31.17
N TYR A 187 -4.04 1.63 -32.05
CA TYR A 187 -2.64 1.41 -31.69
C TYR A 187 -2.10 2.48 -30.75
N LEU A 188 -2.57 3.73 -30.87
CA LEU A 188 -2.24 4.81 -29.96
C LEU A 188 -2.76 4.50 -28.56
N TYR A 189 -4.04 4.12 -28.44
CA TYR A 189 -4.64 3.75 -27.16
C TYR A 189 -3.91 2.56 -26.51
N CYS A 190 -3.58 1.51 -27.27
CA CYS A 190 -2.77 0.40 -26.77
C CYS A 190 -1.38 0.86 -26.29
N GLY A 191 -0.68 1.67 -27.08
CA GLY A 191 0.66 2.16 -26.73
C GLY A 191 0.67 3.03 -25.47
N LEU A 192 -0.30 3.94 -25.34
CA LEU A 192 -0.50 4.76 -24.14
C LEU A 192 -0.77 3.88 -22.91
N TRP A 193 -1.59 2.84 -23.05
CA TRP A 193 -1.94 1.99 -21.91
C TRP A 193 -0.80 1.06 -21.47
N VAL A 194 0.02 0.58 -22.42
CA VAL A 194 1.30 -0.10 -22.11
C VAL A 194 2.23 0.83 -21.32
N LEU A 195 2.40 2.06 -21.79
CA LEU A 195 3.25 3.04 -21.12
C LEU A 195 2.72 3.39 -19.72
N ASN A 196 1.40 3.54 -19.58
CA ASN A 196 0.75 3.79 -18.29
C ASN A 196 1.03 2.64 -17.31
N GLY A 197 0.83 1.37 -17.73
CA GLY A 197 1.13 0.20 -16.91
C GLY A 197 2.58 0.16 -16.44
N LEU A 198 3.53 0.39 -17.35
CA LEU A 198 4.96 0.44 -17.03
C LEU A 198 5.30 1.56 -16.02
N LEU A 199 4.77 2.77 -16.20
CA LEU A 199 5.04 3.90 -15.29
C LEU A 199 4.41 3.71 -13.92
N GLN A 200 3.16 3.24 -13.86
CA GLN A 200 2.48 2.97 -12.58
C GLN A 200 3.14 1.85 -11.79
N SER A 201 3.76 0.88 -12.47
CA SER A 201 4.44 -0.25 -11.82
C SER A 201 5.56 0.19 -10.87
N ALA A 202 6.21 1.32 -11.15
CA ALA A 202 7.34 1.81 -10.38
C ALA A 202 6.97 2.31 -8.97
N VAL A 203 5.70 2.63 -8.75
CA VAL A 203 5.25 3.26 -7.51
C VAL A 203 5.25 2.24 -6.36
N TRP A 204 4.61 1.08 -6.52
CA TRP A 204 4.40 0.14 -5.41
C TRP A 204 5.69 -0.36 -4.74
N PRO A 205 6.69 -0.89 -5.50
CA PRO A 205 7.95 -1.34 -4.91
C PRO A 205 8.68 -0.23 -4.16
N CYS A 206 8.65 0.99 -4.70
CA CYS A 206 9.30 2.14 -4.07
C CYS A 206 8.63 2.52 -2.74
N VAL A 207 7.30 2.55 -2.72
CA VAL A 207 6.54 2.92 -1.52
C VAL A 207 6.74 1.89 -0.41
N VAL A 208 6.69 0.59 -0.74
CA VAL A 208 6.94 -0.49 0.23
C VAL A 208 8.38 -0.42 0.74
N ALA A 209 9.36 -0.12 -0.11
CA ALA A 209 10.75 0.06 0.31
C ALA A 209 10.92 1.26 1.28
N ILE A 210 10.30 2.42 0.99
CA ILE A 210 10.36 3.58 1.89
C ILE A 210 9.64 3.28 3.21
N MET A 211 8.46 2.69 3.17
CA MET A 211 7.73 2.27 4.38
C MET A 211 8.54 1.25 5.18
N GLY A 212 9.22 0.33 4.51
CA GLY A 212 10.21 -0.56 5.13
C GLY A 212 11.29 0.26 5.83
N ASN A 213 11.96 1.18 5.13
CA ASN A 213 13.04 2.00 5.68
C ASN A 213 12.67 2.74 6.96
N TRP A 214 11.43 3.21 7.08
CA TRP A 214 10.96 3.97 8.24
C TRP A 214 10.41 3.12 9.39
N PHE A 215 9.78 1.98 9.09
CA PHE A 215 9.13 1.13 10.08
C PHE A 215 9.93 -0.18 10.29
N GLY A 216 10.39 -0.39 11.53
CA GLY A 216 11.22 -1.52 11.93
C GLY A 216 10.53 -2.89 11.82
N LYS A 217 11.12 -3.93 12.44
CA LYS A 217 10.56 -5.29 12.43
C LYS A 217 9.34 -5.47 13.37
N SER A 218 9.21 -4.62 14.41
CA SER A 218 8.13 -4.71 15.40
C SER A 218 6.90 -3.91 14.96
N GLY A 219 5.71 -4.52 15.03
CA GLY A 219 4.44 -3.87 14.67
C GLY A 219 4.24 -3.62 13.17
N ARG A 220 5.06 -4.24 12.32
CA ARG A 220 5.07 -4.00 10.87
C ARG A 220 3.76 -4.46 10.22
N GLY A 221 3.21 -5.59 10.65
CA GLY A 221 1.97 -6.13 10.10
C GLY A 221 0.82 -5.15 10.28
N PHE A 222 0.66 -4.59 11.47
CA PHE A 222 -0.37 -3.59 11.76
C PHE A 222 -0.17 -2.31 10.94
N VAL A 223 1.06 -1.76 10.91
CA VAL A 223 1.33 -0.52 10.17
C VAL A 223 1.08 -0.69 8.68
N PHE A 224 1.61 -1.75 8.07
CA PHE A 224 1.39 -2.02 6.65
C PHE A 224 -0.06 -2.44 6.35
N GLY A 225 -0.71 -3.17 7.25
CA GLY A 225 -2.13 -3.51 7.15
C GLY A 225 -3.01 -2.27 7.12
N LEU A 226 -2.81 -1.33 8.05
CA LEU A 226 -3.54 -0.06 8.07
C LEU A 226 -3.16 0.84 6.88
N TRP A 227 -1.88 0.91 6.55
CA TRP A 227 -1.40 1.75 5.45
C TRP A 227 -1.90 1.25 4.09
N SER A 228 -2.00 -0.07 3.89
CA SER A 228 -2.52 -0.68 2.65
C SER A 228 -3.98 -0.30 2.32
N ALA A 229 -4.71 0.26 3.29
CA ALA A 229 -6.03 0.84 3.07
C ALA A 229 -6.05 1.97 2.03
N CYS A 230 -4.88 2.55 1.71
CA CYS A 230 -4.75 3.56 0.65
C CYS A 230 -5.28 3.11 -0.71
N ALA A 231 -5.11 1.83 -1.09
CA ALA A 231 -5.60 1.32 -2.36
C ALA A 231 -7.13 1.38 -2.44
N SER A 232 -7.81 0.80 -1.45
CA SER A 232 -9.27 0.83 -1.34
C SER A 232 -9.84 2.24 -1.14
N ALA A 233 -9.16 3.09 -0.36
CA ALA A 233 -9.54 4.49 -0.24
C ALA A 233 -9.42 5.25 -1.58
N GLY A 234 -8.38 4.95 -2.37
CA GLY A 234 -8.21 5.45 -3.74
C GLY A 234 -9.32 5.00 -4.67
N ASN A 235 -9.72 3.73 -4.62
CA ASN A 235 -10.83 3.19 -5.41
C ASN A 235 -12.13 3.95 -5.15
N ILE A 236 -12.45 4.17 -3.87
CA ILE A 236 -13.65 4.93 -3.45
C ILE A 236 -13.57 6.38 -3.92
N LEU A 237 -12.40 7.02 -3.76
CA LEU A 237 -12.17 8.39 -4.20
C LEU A 237 -12.31 8.53 -5.73
N GLY A 238 -11.74 7.59 -6.49
CA GLY A 238 -11.82 7.57 -7.95
C GLY A 238 -13.25 7.41 -8.47
N ALA A 239 -14.04 6.54 -7.85
CA ALA A 239 -15.47 6.41 -8.13
C ALA A 239 -16.23 7.73 -7.89
N PHE A 240 -15.96 8.40 -6.77
CA PHE A 240 -16.58 9.67 -6.46
C PHE A 240 -16.18 10.78 -7.43
N LEU A 241 -14.87 10.91 -7.73
CA LEU A 241 -14.35 11.92 -8.65
C LEU A 241 -14.93 11.73 -10.06
N ALA A 242 -14.87 10.52 -10.60
CA ALA A 242 -15.41 10.22 -11.93
C ALA A 242 -16.92 10.55 -12.00
N SER A 243 -17.71 10.08 -11.03
CA SER A 243 -19.16 10.32 -11.00
C SER A 243 -19.53 11.81 -10.93
N SER A 244 -18.72 12.63 -10.25
CA SER A 244 -18.99 14.06 -10.09
C SER A 244 -18.87 14.86 -11.39
N VAL A 245 -18.05 14.41 -12.34
CA VAL A 245 -17.76 15.13 -13.59
C VAL A 245 -18.27 14.40 -14.84
N LEU A 246 -18.71 13.15 -14.72
CA LEU A 246 -19.16 12.34 -15.86
C LEU A 246 -20.31 12.99 -16.66
N LYS A 247 -21.13 13.84 -16.02
CA LYS A 247 -22.20 14.59 -16.68
C LYS A 247 -21.70 15.56 -17.76
N TYR A 248 -20.44 15.97 -17.68
CA TYR A 248 -19.81 16.90 -18.62
C TYR A 248 -19.05 16.19 -19.74
N GLY A 249 -18.80 14.88 -19.61
CA GLY A 249 -17.98 14.09 -20.52
C GLY A 249 -17.01 13.17 -19.77
N TYR A 250 -16.57 12.08 -20.40
CA TYR A 250 -15.62 11.15 -19.79
C TYR A 250 -14.20 11.74 -19.70
N GLU A 251 -13.85 12.63 -20.62
CA GLU A 251 -12.57 13.30 -20.74
C GLU A 251 -12.26 14.15 -19.50
N TYR A 252 -13.30 14.71 -18.86
CA TYR A 252 -13.17 15.47 -17.62
C TYR A 252 -12.89 14.58 -16.41
N ALA A 253 -13.34 13.32 -16.43
CA ALA A 253 -13.01 12.35 -15.38
C ALA A 253 -11.50 12.07 -15.39
N PHE A 254 -10.92 11.85 -16.57
CA PHE A 254 -9.47 11.70 -16.71
C PHE A 254 -8.71 12.98 -16.39
N LEU A 255 -9.23 14.15 -16.79
CA LEU A 255 -8.58 15.43 -16.49
C LEU A 255 -8.45 15.66 -14.98
N VAL A 256 -9.54 15.48 -14.23
CA VAL A 256 -9.53 15.74 -12.78
C VAL A 256 -8.62 14.74 -12.07
N THR A 257 -8.69 13.46 -12.39
CA THR A 257 -7.87 12.46 -11.68
C THR A 257 -6.39 12.54 -12.04
N SER A 258 -6.05 12.81 -13.29
CA SER A 258 -4.66 13.02 -13.72
C SER A 258 -4.04 14.28 -13.11
N VAL A 259 -4.74 15.41 -13.08
CA VAL A 259 -4.24 16.65 -12.47
C VAL A 259 -3.97 16.47 -10.98
N VAL A 260 -4.89 15.84 -10.26
CA VAL A 260 -4.73 15.60 -8.82
C VAL A 260 -3.58 14.63 -8.57
N GLN A 261 -3.46 13.56 -9.34
CA GLN A 261 -2.31 12.64 -9.23
C GLN A 261 -0.98 13.34 -9.53
N PHE A 262 -0.91 14.16 -10.59
CA PHE A 262 0.29 14.89 -10.96
C PHE A 262 0.72 15.84 -9.84
N ALA A 263 -0.23 16.59 -9.26
CA ALA A 263 0.02 17.44 -8.10
C ALA A 263 0.53 16.63 -6.91
N GLY A 264 -0.03 15.45 -6.65
CA GLY A 264 0.45 14.51 -5.64
C GLY A 264 1.91 14.09 -5.88
N GLY A 265 2.27 13.79 -7.13
CA GLY A 265 3.65 13.49 -7.53
C GLY A 265 4.62 14.65 -7.28
N VAL A 266 4.20 15.89 -7.55
CA VAL A 266 4.99 17.10 -7.26
C VAL A 266 5.18 17.30 -5.75
N VAL A 267 4.14 17.08 -4.95
CA VAL A 267 4.23 17.17 -3.48
C VAL A 267 5.22 16.13 -2.94
N VAL A 268 5.16 14.90 -3.43
CA VAL A 268 6.15 13.85 -3.10
C VAL A 268 7.54 14.27 -3.57
N PHE A 269 7.65 14.90 -4.75
CA PHE A 269 8.93 15.37 -5.26
C PHE A 269 9.57 16.42 -4.38
N PHE A 270 8.84 17.27 -3.65
CA PHE A 270 9.47 18.25 -2.75
C PHE A 270 9.54 17.79 -1.29
N GLY A 271 8.54 17.04 -0.83
CA GLY A 271 8.34 16.73 0.59
C GLY A 271 8.83 15.36 1.06
N LEU A 272 9.17 14.42 0.15
CA LEU A 272 9.48 13.05 0.55
C LEU A 272 10.90 12.88 1.09
N LEU A 273 11.00 12.21 2.24
CA LEU A 273 12.25 11.73 2.83
C LEU A 273 12.32 10.20 2.68
N THR A 274 13.31 9.69 1.94
CA THR A 274 13.32 8.27 1.53
C THR A 274 13.82 7.33 2.63
N SER A 275 14.63 7.84 3.55
CA SER A 275 15.16 7.06 4.66
C SER A 275 15.51 7.91 5.88
N PRO A 276 15.52 7.32 7.08
CA PRO A 276 16.05 7.99 8.28
C PRO A 276 17.52 8.42 8.13
N LYS A 277 18.30 7.69 7.33
CA LYS A 277 19.73 7.99 7.08
C LYS A 277 19.92 9.33 6.37
N GLU A 278 19.00 9.73 5.50
CA GLU A 278 19.02 11.06 4.86
C GLU A 278 18.80 12.19 5.87
N VAL A 279 17.95 11.99 6.88
CA VAL A 279 17.74 12.96 7.97
C VAL A 279 19.01 13.09 8.82
N GLY A 280 19.66 11.97 9.13
CA GLY A 280 20.93 11.96 9.86
C GLY A 280 22.03 12.72 9.12
N LYS A 281 22.20 12.48 7.81
CA LYS A 281 23.18 13.21 6.98
C LYS A 281 22.88 14.70 6.87
N LYS A 282 21.61 15.09 6.71
CA LYS A 282 21.22 16.52 6.70
C LYS A 282 21.49 17.22 8.04
N LEU A 283 21.21 16.53 9.14
CA LEU A 283 21.48 17.06 10.48
C LEU A 283 22.99 17.21 10.73
N LEU A 284 23.79 16.20 10.38
CA LEU A 284 25.25 16.24 10.45
C LEU A 284 25.84 17.37 9.59
N ASN A 285 25.35 17.56 8.36
CA ASN A 285 25.79 18.64 7.49
C ASN A 285 25.39 20.02 8.04
N ALA A 286 24.20 20.16 8.64
CA ALA A 286 23.76 21.41 9.27
C ALA A 286 24.62 21.76 10.49
N THR A 287 24.94 20.79 11.35
CA THR A 287 25.82 21.01 12.51
C THR A 287 27.25 21.36 12.10
N LYS A 288 27.75 20.80 10.98
CA LYS A 288 29.07 21.12 10.44
C LYS A 288 29.19 22.55 9.90
N ILE A 289 28.09 23.08 9.36
CA ILE A 289 28.02 24.47 8.87
C ILE A 289 27.93 25.47 10.04
N GLU A 290 27.24 25.11 11.13
CA GLU A 290 27.21 25.92 12.36
C GLU A 290 28.57 25.95 13.08
N SER A 291 29.33 24.84 13.10
CA SER A 291 30.67 24.83 13.72
C SER A 291 31.72 25.63 12.94
N ASP A 292 31.62 25.71 11.62
CA ASP A 292 32.55 26.50 10.80
C ASP A 292 32.29 28.01 10.94
N SER A 293 31.05 28.42 11.27
CA SER A 293 30.67 29.83 11.41
C SER A 293 30.98 30.44 12.80
N GLU A 294 31.20 29.62 13.84
CA GLU A 294 31.68 30.10 15.15
C GLU A 294 33.22 30.24 15.24
N SER A 295 33.98 29.84 14.21
CA SER A 295 35.45 29.92 14.21
C SER A 295 36.04 31.28 13.79
N GLN A 296 35.20 32.28 13.48
CA GLN A 296 35.65 33.62 13.11
C GLN A 296 35.45 34.65 14.23
N ARG A 297 36.52 34.94 15.00
CA ARG A 297 37.08 36.28 15.36
C ARG A 297 37.90 36.26 16.67
N PRO A 298 38.83 37.22 16.89
CA PRO A 298 39.65 37.99 15.94
C PRO A 298 41.16 37.94 16.26
N LEU A 299 41.99 38.11 15.22
CA LEU A 299 43.40 38.52 15.37
C LEU A 299 43.46 39.94 15.94
N MET A 300 44.19 40.13 17.04
CA MET A 300 44.94 41.35 17.32
C MET A 300 46.30 40.93 17.93
N SER A 301 47.33 41.59 17.41
CA SER A 301 48.76 41.38 17.55
C SER A 301 49.32 41.88 18.89
N ASP A 302 50.45 41.34 19.35
CA ASP A 302 51.76 42.00 19.34
C ASP A 302 52.84 41.07 19.97
N GLU A 303 54.09 41.39 19.65
CA GLU A 303 55.32 40.59 19.62
C GLU A 303 55.85 40.08 20.98
N GLU A 304 56.55 38.93 20.98
CA GLU A 304 57.97 38.77 21.37
C GLU A 304 58.40 37.29 21.43
N GLU A 305 59.65 37.04 21.03
CA GLU A 305 60.36 35.77 20.92
C GLU A 305 60.66 35.14 22.30
N ASP A 306 60.60 33.81 22.44
CA ASP A 306 61.80 32.94 22.54
C ASP A 306 61.53 31.54 23.18
N GLU A 307 62.17 30.55 22.57
CA GLU A 307 62.52 29.17 22.97
C GLU A 307 61.55 28.19 23.66
N GLY A 308 61.32 27.02 23.01
CA GLY A 308 61.08 25.76 23.72
C GLY A 308 60.35 24.63 22.99
N CYS A 309 61.11 23.74 22.35
CA CYS A 309 60.86 22.29 22.18
C CYS A 309 59.73 21.77 21.27
N ASP A 310 60.18 21.07 20.21
CA ASP A 310 59.66 19.82 19.62
C ASP A 310 58.13 19.61 19.63
N GLY A 311 57.51 19.94 18.50
CA GLY A 311 56.09 19.69 18.24
C GLY A 311 55.93 19.23 16.80
N GLY A 312 56.01 17.91 16.60
CA GLY A 312 55.79 17.27 15.30
C GLY A 312 54.51 17.74 14.64
N TYR A 313 54.55 17.82 13.31
CA TYR A 313 53.38 17.95 12.47
C TYR A 313 52.35 16.90 12.90
N TYR A 314 51.33 17.31 13.65
CA TYR A 314 50.11 16.52 13.78
C TYR A 314 49.42 16.59 12.42
N SER A 315 49.88 15.74 11.49
CA SER A 315 48.97 15.15 10.53
C SER A 315 47.78 14.66 11.34
N VAL A 316 46.60 15.23 11.08
CA VAL A 316 45.36 14.54 11.36
C VAL A 316 45.44 13.28 10.50
N GLU A 317 46.02 12.22 11.07
CA GLU A 317 45.78 10.87 10.63
C GLU A 317 44.26 10.76 10.66
N GLN A 318 43.66 10.82 9.46
CA GLN A 318 42.43 10.10 9.22
C GLN A 318 42.74 8.68 9.66
N SER A 319 42.38 8.36 10.91
CA SER A 319 42.09 6.99 11.27
C SER A 319 41.08 6.56 10.24
N GLU A 320 41.54 5.81 9.23
CA GLU A 320 40.70 5.00 8.38
C GLU A 320 39.96 4.06 9.33
N GLY A 321 38.83 4.54 9.86
CA GLY A 321 37.79 3.66 10.36
C GLY A 321 37.51 2.65 9.24
N PRO A 322 37.25 1.38 9.58
CA PRO A 322 37.09 0.33 8.59
C PRO A 322 36.18 0.84 7.48
N GLN A 323 36.67 0.85 6.24
CA GLN A 323 35.88 1.17 5.07
C GLN A 323 34.59 0.36 5.19
N GLU A 324 33.44 1.01 5.44
CA GLU A 324 32.14 0.36 5.30
C GLU A 324 32.06 -0.01 3.81
N GLU A 325 32.46 -1.24 3.47
CA GLU A 325 32.23 -1.82 2.14
C GLU A 325 30.76 -1.61 1.83
N LEU A 326 30.47 -0.76 0.82
CA LEU A 326 29.12 -0.51 0.36
C LEU A 326 28.51 -1.88 0.02
N PRO A 327 27.45 -2.30 0.73
CA PRO A 327 26.96 -3.66 0.59
C PRO A 327 26.52 -3.89 -0.85
N GLN A 328 27.01 -4.97 -1.47
CA GLN A 328 26.77 -5.19 -2.89
C GLN A 328 25.27 -5.37 -3.17
N PRO A 329 24.75 -4.77 -4.27
CA PRO A 329 23.36 -4.93 -4.66
C PRO A 329 23.11 -6.36 -5.13
N ILE A 330 21.99 -6.94 -4.67
CA ILE A 330 21.60 -8.31 -5.00
C ILE A 330 21.14 -8.38 -6.45
N SER A 331 21.47 -9.48 -7.14
CA SER A 331 20.95 -9.74 -8.49
C SER A 331 19.48 -10.18 -8.45
N PHE A 332 18.73 -9.93 -9.52
CA PHE A 332 17.32 -10.34 -9.62
C PHE A 332 17.11 -11.84 -9.36
N LEU A 333 17.96 -12.70 -9.94
CA LEU A 333 17.88 -14.15 -9.75
C LEU A 333 18.13 -14.57 -8.31
N GLN A 334 19.09 -13.93 -7.65
CA GLN A 334 19.39 -14.19 -6.25
C GLN A 334 18.22 -13.76 -5.35
N ALA A 335 17.58 -12.62 -5.65
CA ALA A 335 16.37 -12.18 -4.95
C ALA A 335 15.17 -13.11 -5.18
N PHE A 336 15.03 -13.66 -6.40
CA PHE A 336 13.97 -14.61 -6.74
C PHE A 336 14.11 -15.95 -6.01
N LEU A 337 15.36 -16.41 -5.81
CA LEU A 337 15.68 -17.68 -5.13
C LEU A 337 15.70 -17.56 -3.60
N LEU A 338 15.40 -16.39 -3.04
CA LEU A 338 15.34 -16.21 -1.60
C LEU A 338 14.28 -17.12 -0.95
N PRO A 339 14.56 -17.68 0.24
CA PRO A 339 13.65 -18.61 0.88
C PRO A 339 12.35 -17.90 1.24
N GLY A 340 11.22 -18.45 0.77
CA GLY A 340 9.90 -17.87 1.00
C GLY A 340 9.40 -16.95 -0.12
N VAL A 341 10.29 -16.35 -0.93
CA VAL A 341 9.86 -15.44 -2.02
C VAL A 341 9.02 -16.18 -3.06
N LEU A 342 9.53 -17.29 -3.59
CA LEU A 342 8.80 -18.10 -4.59
C LEU A 342 7.43 -18.61 -4.09
N PRO A 343 7.31 -19.31 -2.94
CA PRO A 343 6.01 -19.79 -2.48
C PRO A 343 5.02 -18.67 -2.15
N TYR A 344 5.46 -17.54 -1.57
CA TYR A 344 4.57 -16.40 -1.37
C TYR A 344 4.17 -15.73 -2.69
N SER A 345 5.07 -15.63 -3.67
CA SER A 345 4.78 -15.05 -4.99
C SER A 345 3.74 -15.87 -5.76
N LEU A 346 3.88 -17.20 -5.77
CA LEU A 346 2.91 -18.09 -6.42
C LEU A 346 1.56 -18.09 -5.70
N ALA A 347 1.58 -18.11 -4.37
CA ALA A 347 0.34 -17.99 -3.61
C ALA A 347 -0.36 -16.64 -3.84
N TYR A 348 0.42 -15.57 -3.97
CA TYR A 348 -0.08 -14.25 -4.27
C TYR A 348 -0.62 -14.13 -5.69
N ALA A 349 -0.05 -14.83 -6.68
CA ALA A 349 -0.63 -14.90 -8.03
C ALA A 349 -2.07 -15.42 -8.00
N CYS A 350 -2.30 -16.53 -7.29
CA CYS A 350 -3.65 -17.10 -7.15
C CYS A 350 -4.59 -16.19 -6.36
N LEU A 351 -4.10 -15.55 -5.30
CA LEU A 351 -4.93 -14.71 -4.44
C LEU A 351 -5.24 -13.35 -5.07
N LYS A 352 -4.24 -12.70 -5.66
CA LYS A 352 -4.38 -11.42 -6.36
C LYS A 352 -5.30 -11.57 -7.56
N LEU A 353 -5.27 -12.72 -8.23
CA LEU A 353 -6.27 -13.10 -9.23
C LEU A 353 -7.68 -12.93 -8.70
N VAL A 354 -8.03 -13.65 -7.63
CA VAL A 354 -9.38 -13.60 -7.05
C VAL A 354 -9.71 -12.17 -6.61
N ASN A 355 -8.80 -11.51 -5.91
CA ASN A 355 -8.98 -10.15 -5.41
C ASN A 355 -9.22 -9.12 -6.54
N TYR A 356 -8.48 -9.23 -7.65
CA TYR A 356 -8.63 -8.32 -8.79
C TYR A 356 -9.88 -8.66 -9.61
N SER A 357 -10.30 -9.92 -9.64
CA SER A 357 -11.59 -10.28 -10.23
C SER A 357 -12.75 -9.61 -9.49
N PHE A 358 -12.75 -9.57 -8.16
CA PHE A 358 -13.73 -8.75 -7.42
C PHE A 358 -13.58 -7.26 -7.74
N PHE A 359 -12.36 -6.74 -7.88
CA PHE A 359 -12.15 -5.33 -8.19
C PHE A 359 -12.72 -4.89 -9.55
N PHE A 360 -12.61 -5.73 -10.58
CA PHE A 360 -13.05 -5.40 -11.95
C PHE A 360 -14.45 -5.91 -12.30
N TRP A 361 -14.84 -7.11 -11.84
CA TRP A 361 -16.07 -7.78 -12.28
C TRP A 361 -17.22 -7.70 -11.27
N LEU A 362 -16.97 -7.32 -10.01
CA LEU A 362 -18.02 -7.35 -8.99
C LEU A 362 -19.23 -6.45 -9.33
N PRO A 363 -19.06 -5.19 -9.79
CA PRO A 363 -20.22 -4.39 -10.18
C PRO A 363 -21.00 -5.00 -11.34
N PHE A 364 -20.28 -5.55 -12.33
CA PHE A 364 -20.89 -6.23 -13.48
C PHE A 364 -21.67 -7.48 -13.06
N TYR A 365 -21.11 -8.32 -12.19
CA TYR A 365 -21.79 -9.48 -11.61
C TYR A 365 -23.09 -9.08 -10.90
N LEU A 366 -23.04 -8.05 -10.06
CA LEU A 366 -24.21 -7.58 -9.30
C LEU A 366 -25.33 -7.06 -10.23
N SER A 367 -24.96 -6.37 -11.31
CA SER A 367 -25.92 -5.92 -12.32
C SER A 367 -26.50 -7.10 -13.13
N SER A 368 -25.65 -8.00 -13.61
CA SER A 368 -26.04 -9.12 -14.48
C SER A 368 -26.85 -10.19 -13.74
N ASN A 369 -26.45 -10.58 -12.53
CA ASN A 369 -27.08 -11.67 -11.79
C ASN A 369 -28.34 -11.24 -11.02
N TYR A 370 -28.34 -10.05 -10.42
CA TYR A 370 -29.48 -9.55 -9.61
C TYR A 370 -30.35 -8.51 -10.33
N GLY A 371 -29.95 -8.03 -11.52
CA GLY A 371 -30.66 -6.99 -12.26
C GLY A 371 -30.64 -5.62 -11.58
N TRP A 372 -29.71 -5.39 -10.66
CA TRP A 372 -29.61 -4.12 -9.96
C TRP A 372 -29.01 -3.04 -10.86
N LYS A 373 -29.51 -1.82 -10.74
CA LYS A 373 -28.97 -0.66 -11.47
C LYS A 373 -27.48 -0.52 -11.19
N GLU A 374 -26.70 -0.17 -12.21
CA GLU A 374 -25.24 0.00 -12.13
C GLU A 374 -24.81 0.85 -10.93
N ALA A 375 -25.43 2.01 -10.71
CA ALA A 375 -25.11 2.87 -9.57
C ALA A 375 -25.32 2.20 -8.19
N GLN A 376 -26.25 1.24 -8.10
CA GLN A 376 -26.47 0.46 -6.87
C GLN A 376 -25.44 -0.66 -6.74
N ALA A 377 -25.12 -1.34 -7.84
CA ALA A 377 -24.07 -2.36 -7.90
C ALA A 377 -22.69 -1.78 -7.53
N ASP A 378 -22.34 -0.61 -8.06
CA ASP A 378 -21.11 0.12 -7.72
C ASP A 378 -21.06 0.44 -6.23
N ARG A 379 -22.15 0.98 -5.67
CA ARG A 379 -22.23 1.31 -4.24
C ARG A 379 -22.10 0.07 -3.35
N LEU A 380 -22.64 -1.06 -3.79
CA LEU A 380 -22.51 -2.32 -3.05
C LEU A 380 -21.10 -2.91 -3.13
N SER A 381 -20.41 -2.73 -4.26
CA SER A 381 -19.02 -3.20 -4.42
C SER A 381 -18.04 -2.57 -3.43
N ILE A 382 -18.32 -1.34 -2.96
CA ILE A 382 -17.53 -0.64 -1.93
C ILE A 382 -17.42 -1.47 -0.64
N TRP A 383 -18.43 -2.27 -0.29
CA TRP A 383 -18.38 -3.08 0.92
C TRP A 383 -17.27 -4.13 0.88
N TYR A 384 -16.89 -4.61 -0.31
CA TYR A 384 -15.73 -5.48 -0.48
C TYR A 384 -14.43 -4.76 -0.07
N ASP A 385 -14.24 -3.53 -0.57
CA ASP A 385 -13.09 -2.68 -0.23
C ASP A 385 -13.04 -2.38 1.29
N VAL A 386 -14.18 -2.05 1.89
CA VAL A 386 -14.28 -1.83 3.35
C VAL A 386 -13.88 -3.08 4.12
N GLY A 387 -14.36 -4.25 3.69
CA GLY A 387 -13.94 -5.54 4.22
C GLY A 387 -12.42 -5.73 4.15
N GLY A 388 -11.82 -5.45 3.00
CA GLY A 388 -10.37 -5.56 2.79
C GLY A 388 -9.53 -4.65 3.69
N ILE A 389 -9.98 -3.42 3.92
CA ILE A 389 -9.32 -2.47 4.86
C ILE A 389 -9.31 -3.03 6.28
N VAL A 390 -10.48 -3.44 6.77
CA VAL A 390 -10.62 -3.98 8.14
C VAL A 390 -9.85 -5.30 8.27
N GLY A 391 -9.96 -6.18 7.26
CA GLY A 391 -9.25 -7.45 7.19
C GLY A 391 -7.73 -7.29 7.22
N GLY A 392 -7.18 -6.41 6.38
CA GLY A 392 -5.74 -6.17 6.32
C GLY A 392 -5.18 -5.63 7.63
N THR A 393 -5.91 -4.73 8.28
CA THR A 393 -5.53 -4.16 9.59
C THR A 393 -5.57 -5.20 10.70
N VAL A 394 -6.68 -5.95 10.82
CA VAL A 394 -6.87 -6.96 11.87
C VAL A 394 -5.89 -8.11 11.69
N GLN A 395 -5.71 -8.63 10.49
CA GLN A 395 -4.79 -9.75 10.23
C GLN A 395 -3.33 -9.33 10.35
N GLY A 396 -2.99 -8.10 9.96
CA GLY A 396 -1.70 -7.49 10.23
C GLY A 396 -1.39 -7.44 11.73
N LEU A 397 -2.36 -7.01 12.54
CA LEU A 397 -2.25 -6.97 14.00
C LEU A 397 -2.13 -8.37 14.61
N VAL A 398 -3.02 -9.30 14.24
CA VAL A 398 -3.03 -10.68 14.73
C VAL A 398 -1.71 -11.39 14.40
N SER A 399 -1.17 -11.17 13.21
CA SER A 399 0.11 -11.76 12.81
C SER A 399 1.31 -11.14 13.51
N ASP A 400 1.26 -9.85 13.86
CA ASP A 400 2.27 -9.24 14.75
C ASP A 400 2.23 -9.84 16.16
N PHE A 401 1.02 -10.05 16.72
CA PHE A 401 0.86 -10.68 18.03
C PHE A 401 1.35 -12.13 18.07
N LEU A 402 1.09 -12.89 17.00
CA LEU A 402 1.53 -14.28 16.89
C LEU A 402 3.01 -14.41 16.50
N GLY A 403 3.62 -13.33 15.99
CA GLY A 403 5.00 -13.33 15.48
C GLY A 403 5.24 -14.19 14.24
N LYS A 404 4.17 -14.75 13.65
CA LYS A 404 4.20 -15.64 12.48
C LYS A 404 3.11 -15.22 11.49
N ARG A 405 3.43 -15.21 10.20
CA ARG A 405 2.55 -14.68 9.13
C ARG A 405 1.76 -15.79 8.44
N ALA A 406 2.41 -16.93 8.15
CA ALA A 406 1.83 -17.99 7.35
C ALA A 406 0.59 -18.65 7.99
N PRO A 407 0.55 -18.95 9.31
CA PRO A 407 -0.64 -19.52 9.94
C PRO A 407 -1.85 -18.60 9.89
N VAL A 408 -1.64 -17.28 10.04
CA VAL A 408 -2.73 -16.29 9.97
C VAL A 408 -3.32 -16.23 8.57
N LEU A 409 -2.47 -16.25 7.54
CA LEU A 409 -2.92 -16.36 6.15
C LEU A 409 -3.71 -17.64 5.92
N ALA A 410 -3.19 -18.79 6.38
CA ALA A 410 -3.83 -20.08 6.18
C ALA A 410 -5.25 -20.11 6.73
N VAL A 411 -5.44 -19.64 7.98
CA VAL A 411 -6.76 -19.58 8.61
C VAL A 411 -7.67 -18.62 7.86
N SER A 412 -7.18 -17.43 7.49
CA SER A 412 -7.97 -16.46 6.74
C SER A 412 -8.40 -17.00 5.37
N LEU A 413 -7.51 -17.66 4.63
CA LEU A 413 -7.81 -18.21 3.30
C LEU A 413 -8.75 -19.42 3.37
N LEU A 414 -8.67 -20.25 4.43
CA LEU A 414 -9.64 -21.31 4.66
C LEU A 414 -11.04 -20.73 4.93
N LEU A 415 -11.13 -19.67 5.73
CA LEU A 415 -12.38 -18.95 5.97
C LEU A 415 -12.86 -18.23 4.71
N ALA A 416 -11.95 -17.75 3.85
CA ALA A 416 -12.28 -17.16 2.56
C ALA A 416 -13.00 -18.15 1.63
N MET A 417 -12.56 -19.41 1.59
CA MET A 417 -13.25 -20.45 0.81
C MET A 417 -14.71 -20.62 1.28
N GLY A 418 -14.95 -20.62 2.59
CA GLY A 418 -16.30 -20.64 3.15
C GLY A 418 -17.12 -19.38 2.84
N ALA A 419 -16.51 -18.20 2.93
CA ALA A 419 -17.15 -16.93 2.59
C ALA A 419 -17.54 -16.86 1.10
N LEU A 420 -16.71 -17.38 0.20
CA LEU A 420 -17.00 -17.47 -1.24
C LEU A 420 -18.21 -18.37 -1.52
N VAL A 421 -18.31 -19.53 -0.87
CA VAL A 421 -19.50 -20.40 -0.96
C VAL A 421 -20.74 -19.68 -0.41
N GLY A 422 -20.60 -18.99 0.72
CA GLY A 422 -21.69 -18.20 1.29
C GLY A 422 -22.18 -17.09 0.35
N TYR A 423 -21.25 -16.41 -0.34
CA TYR A 423 -21.58 -15.36 -1.29
C TYR A 423 -22.17 -15.89 -2.60
N SER A 424 -21.68 -17.04 -3.11
CA SER A 424 -22.21 -17.64 -4.35
C SER A 424 -23.67 -18.06 -4.24
N HIS A 425 -24.17 -18.30 -3.03
CA HIS A 425 -25.58 -18.62 -2.75
C HIS A 425 -26.34 -17.46 -2.11
N SER A 426 -25.85 -16.22 -2.25
CA SER A 426 -26.48 -15.08 -1.59
C SER A 426 -27.86 -14.74 -2.16
N PRO A 427 -28.86 -14.44 -1.29
CA PRO A 427 -30.20 -14.07 -1.73
C PRO A 427 -30.19 -12.69 -2.41
N ALA A 428 -31.26 -12.35 -3.13
CA ALA A 428 -31.45 -11.04 -3.77
C ALA A 428 -31.79 -9.92 -2.76
N ASP A 429 -31.06 -9.84 -1.65
CA ASP A 429 -31.16 -8.81 -0.63
C ASP A 429 -29.87 -7.99 -0.58
N GLN A 430 -29.99 -6.66 -0.67
CA GLN A 430 -28.85 -5.74 -0.75
C GLN A 430 -28.04 -5.68 0.54
N VAL A 431 -28.69 -5.81 1.70
CA VAL A 431 -28.02 -5.75 3.01
C VAL A 431 -27.24 -7.04 3.25
N VAL A 432 -27.83 -8.18 2.92
CA VAL A 432 -27.15 -9.49 3.01
C VAL A 432 -25.95 -9.53 2.05
N ASN A 433 -26.11 -9.04 0.82
CA ASN A 433 -25.00 -8.95 -0.13
C ASN A 433 -23.89 -8.04 0.37
N ALA A 434 -24.22 -6.85 0.89
CA ALA A 434 -23.24 -5.94 1.48
C ALA A 434 -22.45 -6.60 2.63
N ALA A 435 -23.13 -7.31 3.52
CA ALA A 435 -22.49 -8.00 4.64
C ALA A 435 -21.58 -9.15 4.17
N LEU A 436 -22.04 -9.97 3.23
CA LEU A 436 -21.25 -11.06 2.67
C LEU A 436 -20.05 -10.56 1.84
N LEU A 437 -20.20 -9.44 1.13
CA LEU A 437 -19.10 -8.77 0.42
C LEU A 437 -18.06 -8.22 1.40
N ALA A 438 -18.49 -7.59 2.49
CA ALA A 438 -17.57 -7.15 3.53
C ALA A 438 -16.82 -8.34 4.18
N LEU A 439 -17.52 -9.46 4.43
CA LEU A 439 -16.90 -10.67 4.94
C LEU A 439 -15.89 -11.29 3.95
N THR A 440 -16.26 -11.32 2.67
CA THR A 440 -15.41 -11.85 1.60
C THR A 440 -14.18 -10.96 1.40
N GLY A 441 -14.36 -9.64 1.41
CA GLY A 441 -13.26 -8.66 1.38
C GLY A 441 -12.34 -8.79 2.58
N PHE A 442 -12.88 -9.03 3.78
CA PHE A 442 -12.07 -9.27 4.98
C PHE A 442 -11.14 -10.48 4.81
N PHE A 443 -11.65 -11.60 4.31
CA PHE A 443 -10.88 -12.85 4.19
C PHE A 443 -10.04 -12.99 2.91
N ILE A 444 -10.32 -12.23 1.86
CA ILE A 444 -9.56 -12.25 0.59
C ILE A 444 -8.66 -11.02 0.48
N GLY A 445 -9.24 -9.82 0.61
CA GLY A 445 -8.53 -8.55 0.54
C GLY A 445 -7.53 -8.38 1.69
N GLY A 446 -7.88 -8.83 2.90
CA GLY A 446 -6.98 -8.80 4.06
C GLY A 446 -5.65 -9.55 3.82
N PRO A 447 -5.69 -10.87 3.50
CA PRO A 447 -4.50 -11.64 3.15
C PRO A 447 -3.75 -11.08 1.95
N SER A 448 -4.47 -10.61 0.93
CA SER A 448 -3.90 -10.02 -0.28
C SER A 448 -3.03 -8.80 0.06
N ASN A 449 -3.57 -7.90 0.88
CA ASN A 449 -2.86 -6.72 1.36
C ASN A 449 -1.66 -7.10 2.24
N MET A 450 -1.80 -8.09 3.11
CA MET A 450 -0.69 -8.52 3.98
C MET A 450 0.47 -9.15 3.18
N ILE A 451 0.18 -9.93 2.12
CA ILE A 451 1.22 -10.52 1.27
C ILE A 451 1.95 -9.44 0.46
N SER A 452 1.21 -8.55 -0.20
CA SER A 452 1.82 -7.53 -1.07
C SER A 452 2.66 -6.50 -0.31
N SER A 453 2.40 -6.32 0.99
CA SER A 453 2.95 -5.22 1.78
C SER A 453 3.86 -5.74 2.91
N ALA A 454 3.30 -6.19 4.03
CA ALA A 454 4.05 -6.62 5.21
C ALA A 454 4.99 -7.80 4.92
N ILE A 455 4.51 -8.84 4.24
CA ILE A 455 5.31 -10.04 3.97
C ILE A 455 6.39 -9.74 2.93
N SER A 456 6.08 -8.95 1.89
CA SER A 456 7.08 -8.51 0.91
C SER A 456 8.21 -7.71 1.58
N ALA A 457 7.87 -6.83 2.54
CA ALA A 457 8.85 -6.12 3.36
C ALA A 457 9.61 -7.02 4.35
N ASP A 458 8.98 -8.07 4.88
CA ASP A 458 9.62 -9.08 5.74
C ASP A 458 10.65 -9.91 4.94
N LEU A 459 10.30 -10.34 3.73
CA LEU A 459 11.16 -11.10 2.83
C LEU A 459 12.35 -10.27 2.33
N GLY A 460 12.15 -8.97 2.06
CA GLY A 460 13.22 -8.05 1.67
C GLY A 460 14.18 -7.65 2.79
N ARG A 461 13.93 -8.10 4.03
CA ARG A 461 14.74 -7.81 5.24
C ARG A 461 15.08 -9.03 6.10
N GLN A 462 14.96 -10.21 5.48
CA GLN A 462 15.26 -11.45 6.13
C GLN A 462 16.75 -11.55 6.50
N ASP A 463 17.06 -12.40 7.47
CA ASP A 463 18.44 -12.51 7.98
C ASP A 463 19.43 -13.05 6.94
N ALA A 464 18.94 -13.72 5.88
CA ALA A 464 19.76 -14.11 4.72
C ALA A 464 20.37 -12.91 3.96
N LEU A 465 19.93 -11.69 4.25
CA LEU A 465 20.42 -10.45 3.65
C LEU A 465 21.36 -9.65 4.57
N ARG A 466 21.77 -10.20 5.73
CA ARG A 466 22.59 -9.48 6.74
C ARG A 466 24.01 -9.08 6.31
N GLY A 467 24.37 -9.22 5.04
CA GLY A 467 25.63 -8.75 4.46
C GLY A 467 25.50 -8.12 3.07
N SER A 468 24.28 -7.92 2.59
CA SER A 468 23.98 -7.31 1.29
C SER A 468 23.02 -6.15 1.45
N GLN A 469 22.86 -5.34 0.39
CA GLN A 469 21.94 -4.21 0.44
C GLN A 469 20.51 -4.75 0.61
N GLU A 470 19.71 -4.13 1.49
CA GLU A 470 18.29 -4.49 1.63
C GLU A 470 17.62 -4.42 0.24
N ALA A 471 17.06 -5.54 -0.21
CA ALA A 471 16.44 -5.67 -1.54
C ALA A 471 14.92 -5.56 -1.45
N LEU A 472 14.46 -4.55 -0.70
CA LEU A 472 13.04 -4.35 -0.40
C LEU A 472 12.23 -4.10 -1.68
N ALA A 473 12.70 -3.23 -2.57
CA ALA A 473 11.97 -2.93 -3.80
C ALA A 473 12.01 -4.12 -4.76
N THR A 474 13.15 -4.80 -4.91
CA THR A 474 13.27 -5.96 -5.79
C THR A 474 12.36 -7.11 -5.35
N VAL A 475 12.37 -7.47 -4.07
CA VAL A 475 11.52 -8.55 -3.55
C VAL A 475 10.04 -8.19 -3.67
N THR A 476 9.67 -6.94 -3.36
CA THR A 476 8.29 -6.48 -3.55
C THR A 476 7.88 -6.51 -5.02
N GLY A 477 8.75 -6.09 -5.94
CA GLY A 477 8.54 -6.17 -7.38
C GLY A 477 8.36 -7.60 -7.89
N ILE A 478 9.12 -8.56 -7.36
CA ILE A 478 8.97 -9.98 -7.70
C ILE A 478 7.63 -10.53 -7.22
N VAL A 479 7.28 -10.30 -5.95
CA VAL A 479 6.04 -10.79 -5.35
C VAL A 479 4.83 -10.16 -6.04
N ASP A 480 4.79 -8.83 -6.14
CA ASP A 480 3.67 -8.12 -6.76
C ASP A 480 3.60 -8.32 -8.27
N GLY A 481 4.75 -8.46 -8.94
CA GLY A 481 4.84 -8.75 -10.38
C GLY A 481 4.22 -10.10 -10.71
N THR A 482 4.62 -11.13 -9.96
CA THR A 482 4.05 -12.48 -10.10
C THR A 482 2.56 -12.50 -9.75
N GLY A 483 2.18 -11.75 -8.70
CA GLY A 483 0.79 -11.44 -8.37
C GLY A 483 0.00 -10.91 -9.56
N SER A 484 0.57 -9.91 -10.24
CA SER A 484 -0.08 -9.19 -11.35
C SER A 484 -0.20 -10.02 -12.61
N ILE A 485 0.76 -10.92 -12.88
CA ILE A 485 0.60 -11.95 -13.93
C ILE A 485 -0.62 -12.82 -13.64
N GLY A 486 -0.78 -13.27 -12.38
CA GLY A 486 -1.95 -14.02 -11.96
C GLY A 486 -3.25 -13.24 -12.16
N ALA A 487 -3.27 -11.96 -11.79
CA ALA A 487 -4.41 -11.08 -12.01
C ALA A 487 -4.76 -10.88 -13.49
N ALA A 488 -3.77 -10.68 -14.36
CA ALA A 488 -3.95 -10.55 -15.80
C ALA A 488 -4.54 -11.84 -16.41
N GLY A 489 -3.96 -13.00 -16.07
CA GLY A 489 -4.51 -14.30 -16.47
C GLY A 489 -5.93 -14.52 -15.95
N GLY A 490 -6.23 -14.03 -14.74
CA GLY A 490 -7.55 -14.01 -14.14
C GLY A 490 -8.62 -13.33 -14.97
N GLN A 491 -8.34 -12.12 -15.46
CA GLN A 491 -9.33 -11.35 -16.21
C GLN A 491 -9.78 -12.11 -17.46
N TYR A 492 -8.83 -12.74 -18.16
CA TYR A 492 -9.12 -13.59 -19.31
C TYR A 492 -9.89 -14.87 -18.92
N LEU A 493 -9.44 -15.59 -17.89
CA LEU A 493 -10.07 -16.84 -17.46
C LEU A 493 -11.48 -16.65 -16.92
N VAL A 494 -11.74 -15.57 -16.16
CA VAL A 494 -13.07 -15.26 -15.62
C VAL A 494 -14.07 -15.04 -16.75
N SER A 495 -13.72 -14.23 -17.75
CA SER A 495 -14.58 -13.99 -18.91
C SER A 495 -14.86 -15.28 -19.69
N MET A 496 -13.86 -16.14 -19.89
CA MET A 496 -14.03 -17.42 -20.59
C MET A 496 -14.92 -18.41 -19.82
N ILE A 497 -14.81 -18.45 -18.49
CA ILE A 497 -15.62 -19.33 -17.65
C ILE A 497 -17.06 -18.81 -17.57
N GLU A 498 -17.23 -17.50 -17.39
CA GLU A 498 -18.54 -16.86 -17.29
C GLU A 498 -19.36 -17.08 -18.58
N SER A 499 -18.78 -16.81 -19.74
CA SER A 499 -19.46 -16.95 -21.04
C SER A 499 -19.87 -18.39 -21.40
N ARG A 500 -19.12 -19.40 -20.93
CA ARG A 500 -19.37 -20.82 -21.29
C ARG A 500 -20.13 -21.60 -20.22
N LEU A 501 -19.91 -21.29 -18.95
CA LEU A 501 -20.37 -22.08 -17.81
C LEU A 501 -21.22 -21.27 -16.82
N GLY A 502 -21.18 -19.93 -16.88
CA GLY A 502 -21.92 -19.03 -16.00
C GLY A 502 -21.23 -18.73 -14.67
N TRP A 503 -21.81 -17.79 -13.92
CA TRP A 503 -21.22 -17.19 -12.71
C TRP A 503 -20.93 -18.18 -11.57
N MET A 504 -21.72 -19.24 -11.42
CA MET A 504 -21.46 -20.24 -10.37
C MET A 504 -20.10 -20.91 -10.52
N TYR A 505 -19.67 -21.20 -11.76
CA TYR A 505 -18.37 -21.80 -12.03
C TYR A 505 -17.23 -20.81 -11.85
N VAL A 506 -17.48 -19.50 -12.00
CA VAL A 506 -16.53 -18.45 -11.65
C VAL A 506 -16.22 -18.46 -10.15
N PHE A 507 -17.24 -18.61 -9.30
CA PHE A 507 -17.03 -18.73 -7.85
C PHE A 507 -16.31 -20.03 -7.46
N TYR A 508 -16.63 -21.17 -8.09
CA TYR A 508 -15.87 -22.41 -7.87
C TYR A 508 -14.41 -22.27 -8.30
N PHE A 509 -14.15 -21.59 -9.41
CA PHE A 509 -12.80 -21.25 -9.84
C PHE A 509 -12.08 -20.39 -8.79
N PHE A 510 -12.74 -19.37 -8.21
CA PHE A 510 -12.15 -18.57 -7.12
C PHE A 510 -11.84 -19.39 -5.87
N ILE A 511 -12.70 -20.35 -5.51
CA ILE A 511 -12.45 -21.26 -4.38
C ILE A 511 -11.22 -22.13 -4.65
N VAL A 512 -11.10 -22.69 -5.87
CA VAL A 512 -9.94 -23.49 -6.28
C VAL A 512 -8.66 -22.66 -6.26
N MET A 513 -8.68 -21.43 -6.79
CA MET A 513 -7.52 -20.55 -6.78
C MET A 513 -7.12 -20.15 -5.34
N THR A 514 -8.10 -19.87 -4.47
CA THR A 514 -7.85 -19.59 -3.05
C THR A 514 -7.24 -20.79 -2.33
N GLY A 515 -7.71 -22.00 -2.61
CA GLY A 515 -7.10 -23.25 -2.14
C GLY A 515 -5.67 -23.44 -2.68
N GLY A 516 -5.45 -23.09 -3.95
CA GLY A 516 -4.12 -23.07 -4.57
C GLY A 516 -3.13 -22.16 -3.83
N SER A 517 -3.58 -20.98 -3.38
CA SER A 517 -2.76 -20.11 -2.53
C SER A 517 -2.29 -20.82 -1.26
N ILE A 518 -3.17 -21.56 -0.58
CA ILE A 518 -2.84 -22.32 0.63
C ILE A 518 -1.83 -23.42 0.32
N LEU A 519 -1.99 -24.14 -0.79
CA LEU A 519 -1.07 -25.21 -1.20
C LEU A 519 0.35 -24.68 -1.42
N PHE A 520 0.51 -23.52 -2.07
CA PHE A 520 1.83 -22.93 -2.30
C PHE A 520 2.52 -22.47 -1.01
N ILE A 521 1.78 -21.96 -0.02
CA ILE A 521 2.34 -21.60 1.29
C ILE A 521 2.39 -22.76 2.30
N ALA A 522 1.88 -23.96 1.97
CA ALA A 522 1.83 -25.11 2.88
C ALA A 522 3.18 -25.46 3.54
N PRO A 523 4.33 -25.44 2.82
CA PRO A 523 5.63 -25.69 3.45
C PRO A 523 6.00 -24.65 4.52
N LEU A 524 5.62 -23.39 4.29
CA LEU A 524 5.85 -22.29 5.24
C LEU A 524 4.92 -22.39 6.45
N ILE A 525 3.64 -22.74 6.22
CA ILE A 525 2.67 -23.01 7.29
C ILE A 525 3.21 -24.11 8.21
N TYR A 526 3.68 -25.21 7.64
CA TYR A 526 4.24 -26.32 8.42
C TYR A 526 5.45 -25.87 9.25
N ARG A 527 6.40 -25.14 8.64
CA ARG A 527 7.61 -24.66 9.31
C ARG A 527 7.29 -23.72 10.47
N GLU A 528 6.41 -22.74 10.25
CA GLU A 528 6.05 -21.73 11.25
C GLU A 528 5.20 -22.34 12.38
N THR A 529 4.23 -23.18 12.05
CA THR A 529 3.36 -23.84 13.05
C THR A 529 4.18 -24.79 13.94
N ARG A 530 5.12 -25.53 13.35
CA ARG A 530 6.03 -26.40 14.11
C ARG A 530 6.96 -25.61 15.03
N SER A 531 7.45 -24.44 14.59
CA SER A 531 8.20 -23.52 15.45
C SER A 531 7.36 -23.10 16.66
N MET A 532 6.13 -22.61 16.43
CA MET A 532 5.25 -22.18 17.52
C MET A 532 4.94 -23.31 18.52
N TRP A 533 4.76 -24.54 18.04
CA TRP A 533 4.51 -25.68 18.90
C TRP A 533 5.72 -26.00 19.79
N ARG A 534 6.93 -25.96 19.22
CA ARG A 534 8.18 -26.13 19.98
C ARG A 534 8.38 -25.02 21.02
N ASP A 535 8.11 -23.78 20.66
CA ASP A 535 8.25 -22.63 21.55
C ASP A 535 7.30 -22.76 22.76
N ARG A 536 6.06 -23.23 22.52
CA ARG A 536 5.10 -23.52 23.60
C ARG A 536 5.53 -24.67 24.49
N GLN A 537 6.10 -25.74 23.92
CA GLN A 537 6.62 -26.86 24.71
C GLN A 537 7.81 -26.46 25.58
N GLY A 538 8.73 -25.65 25.05
CA GLY A 538 9.85 -25.11 25.82
C GLY A 538 9.38 -24.24 27.00
N LEU A 539 8.34 -23.42 26.80
CA LEU A 539 7.74 -22.64 27.88
C LEU A 539 7.10 -23.53 28.96
N HIS A 540 6.42 -24.62 28.57
CA HIS A 540 5.82 -25.56 29.53
C HIS A 540 6.86 -26.40 30.29
N GLN A 541 8.07 -26.56 29.76
CA GLN A 541 9.18 -27.22 30.46
C GLN A 541 9.93 -26.28 31.41
N GLN A 542 9.77 -24.95 31.27
CA GLN A 542 10.40 -23.93 32.11
C GLN A 542 9.50 -23.43 33.25
N LEU A 543 8.19 -23.66 33.15
CA LEU A 543 7.18 -23.42 34.19
C LEU A 543 7.00 -24.68 35.05
#